data_AF-A0A091FMT3-F1
#
_entry.id   AF-A0A091FMT3-F1
#
_cell.length_a   1.000
_cell.length_b   1.000
_cell.length_c   1.000
_cell.angle_alpha   90.00
_cell.angle_beta   90.00
_cell.angle_gamma   90.00
#
_symmetry.space_group_name_H-M   'P 1'
#
loop_
_entity.id
_entity.type
_entity.pdbx_description
1 polymer ?
#
loop_
_entity_poly.entity_id
_entity_poly.type
_entity_poly.pdbx_seq_one_letter_code
_entity_poly.pdbx_strand_id
1 'polypeptide(L)'
;TTAAALERFTINFTITNLPYHADLEKPHSAKFNMTKKVMTTLLDRLLKDSSIGPAFLGCEKTAFRYGPVREGDNTAVDAICTYKKEPPAAPLDRVGLYHEVSNKTRGITQLGPYSLDKDSLYVNG
;
A
#
# COMPACT_ATOMS: atom_id res chain seq x y z
N THR A 1 32.10 7.08 -6.98
CA THR A 1 30.86 6.32 -7.24
C THR A 1 30.00 6.38 -6.00
N THR A 2 28.91 7.13 -6.02
CA THR A 2 27.99 7.21 -4.86
C THR A 2 27.21 5.90 -4.80
N ALA A 3 27.24 5.22 -3.65
CA ALA A 3 26.59 3.92 -3.49
C ALA A 3 25.06 4.05 -3.57
N ALA A 4 24.41 3.02 -4.10
CA ALA A 4 22.96 2.94 -4.09
C ALA A 4 22.41 2.95 -2.65
N ALA A 5 21.33 3.68 -2.42
CA ALA A 5 20.66 3.78 -1.14
C ALA A 5 19.31 3.02 -1.17
N LEU A 6 18.85 2.58 0.00
CA LEU A 6 17.49 2.08 0.19
C LEU A 6 16.63 3.21 0.74
N GLU A 7 15.60 3.59 0.01
CA GLU A 7 14.62 4.58 0.46
C GLU A 7 13.25 3.93 0.69
N ARG A 8 12.45 4.56 1.54
CA ARG A 8 11.12 4.07 1.92
C ARG A 8 10.06 5.09 1.56
N PHE A 9 8.90 4.58 1.17
CA PHE A 9 7.70 5.37 0.96
C PHE A 9 6.52 4.67 1.62
N THR A 10 5.45 5.40 1.90
CA THR A 10 4.21 4.85 2.43
C THR A 10 3.11 4.91 1.40
N ILE A 11 2.25 3.89 1.43
CA ILE A 11 0.98 3.88 0.73
C ILE A 11 -0.11 3.53 1.74
N ASN A 12 -1.13 4.38 1.79
CA ASN A 12 -2.23 4.28 2.73
C ASN A 12 -3.54 4.28 1.94
N PHE A 13 -4.52 3.47 2.35
CA PHE A 13 -5.87 3.46 1.78
C PHE A 13 -6.82 2.74 2.73
N THR A 14 -8.12 2.87 2.51
CA THR A 14 -9.17 2.22 3.29
C THR A 14 -9.93 1.22 2.44
N ILE A 15 -10.11 0.02 3.00
CA ILE A 15 -10.91 -1.06 2.41
C ILE A 15 -12.31 -1.01 3.00
N THR A 16 -13.33 -0.99 2.15
CA THR A 16 -14.74 -0.84 2.52
C THR A 16 -15.50 -2.17 2.61
N ASN A 17 -14.97 -3.24 2.01
CA ASN A 17 -15.56 -4.59 2.06
C ASN A 17 -14.78 -5.56 2.97
N LEU A 18 -13.97 -5.04 3.88
CA LEU A 18 -13.29 -5.81 4.92
C LEU A 18 -13.58 -5.18 6.28
N PRO A 19 -14.57 -5.71 7.02
CA PRO A 19 -14.85 -5.25 8.36
C PRO A 19 -13.64 -5.43 9.30
N TYR A 20 -13.28 -4.36 10.00
CA TYR A 20 -12.28 -4.37 11.04
C TYR A 20 -12.75 -5.30 12.15
N HIS A 21 -11.80 -6.05 12.69
CA HIS A 21 -12.07 -7.07 13.69
C HIS A 21 -10.90 -7.09 14.67
N ALA A 22 -11.14 -7.44 15.93
CA ALA A 22 -10.10 -7.50 16.95
C ALA A 22 -8.92 -8.41 16.55
N ASP A 23 -9.16 -9.42 15.70
CA ASP A 23 -8.07 -10.26 15.18
C ASP A 23 -7.14 -9.52 14.20
N LEU A 24 -7.62 -8.48 13.51
CA LEU A 24 -6.77 -7.61 12.69
C LEU A 24 -5.94 -6.64 13.54
N GLU A 25 -6.34 -6.41 14.79
CA GLU A 25 -5.55 -5.65 15.77
C GLU A 25 -4.41 -6.51 16.36
N LYS A 26 -4.67 -7.80 16.59
CA LYS A 26 -3.71 -8.73 17.19
C LYS A 26 -2.64 -9.16 16.17
N PRO A 27 -1.37 -8.74 16.34
CA PRO A 27 -0.30 -9.23 15.50
C PRO A 27 -0.23 -10.77 15.58
N HIS A 28 0.08 -11.41 14.46
CA HIS A 28 0.20 -12.87 14.34
C HIS A 28 -1.08 -13.69 14.50
N SER A 29 -2.26 -13.09 14.66
CA SER A 29 -3.52 -13.83 14.53
C SER A 29 -3.64 -14.47 13.15
N ALA A 30 -4.42 -15.54 13.04
CA ALA A 30 -4.65 -16.20 11.74
C ALA A 30 -5.22 -15.21 10.71
N LYS A 31 -6.21 -14.39 11.10
CA LYS A 31 -6.82 -13.38 10.24
C LYS A 31 -5.81 -12.31 9.83
N PHE A 32 -5.05 -11.75 10.79
CA PHE A 32 -4.00 -10.77 10.50
C PHE A 32 -2.98 -11.31 9.50
N ASN A 33 -2.44 -12.52 9.74
CA ASN A 33 -1.42 -13.11 8.87
C ASN A 33 -1.95 -13.38 7.45
N MET A 34 -3.17 -13.89 7.33
CA MET A 34 -3.80 -14.13 6.02
C MET A 34 -4.06 -12.82 5.29
N THR A 35 -4.69 -11.83 5.93
CA THR A 35 -4.97 -10.52 5.34
C THR A 35 -3.68 -9.81 4.96
N LYS A 36 -2.66 -9.83 5.83
CA LYS A 36 -1.33 -9.28 5.54
C LYS A 36 -0.73 -9.92 4.29
N LYS A 37 -0.70 -11.26 4.21
CA LYS A 37 -0.12 -11.97 3.06
C LYS A 37 -0.82 -11.60 1.75
N VAL A 38 -2.15 -11.59 1.73
CA VAL A 38 -2.92 -11.20 0.55
C VAL A 38 -2.63 -9.75 0.18
N MET A 39 -2.63 -8.85 1.17
CA MET A 39 -2.42 -7.42 0.94
C MET A 39 -1.02 -7.11 0.40
N THR A 40 0.03 -7.68 1.01
CA THR A 40 1.40 -7.55 0.52
C THR A 40 1.52 -8.06 -0.92
N THR A 41 0.88 -9.19 -1.26
CA THR A 41 0.91 -9.73 -2.64
C THR A 41 0.26 -8.77 -3.64
N LEU A 42 -0.87 -8.16 -3.28
CA LEU A 42 -1.58 -7.22 -4.14
C LEU A 42 -0.77 -5.94 -4.35
N LEU A 43 -0.19 -5.39 -3.27
CA LEU A 43 0.64 -4.19 -3.33
C LEU A 43 1.93 -4.43 -4.11
N ASP A 44 2.60 -5.55 -3.89
CA ASP A 44 3.81 -5.88 -4.61
C ASP A 44 3.55 -5.99 -6.11
N ARG A 45 2.45 -6.64 -6.52
CA ARG A 45 2.08 -6.72 -7.94
C ARG A 45 1.77 -5.33 -8.51
N LEU A 46 0.97 -4.54 -7.80
CA LEU A 46 0.58 -3.20 -8.21
C LEU A 46 1.78 -2.28 -8.43
N LEU A 47 2.74 -2.30 -7.50
CA LEU A 47 3.92 -1.45 -7.51
C LEU A 47 5.00 -1.96 -8.48
N LYS A 48 5.13 -3.28 -8.66
CA LYS A 48 5.99 -3.85 -9.72
C LYS A 48 5.54 -3.49 -11.13
N ASP A 49 4.24 -3.33 -11.34
CA ASP A 49 3.67 -2.91 -12.62
C ASP A 49 3.66 -1.36 -12.81
N SER A 50 4.23 -0.60 -11.86
CA SER A 50 4.30 0.87 -11.89
C SER A 50 5.69 1.35 -12.33
N SER A 51 5.87 2.67 -12.52
CA SER A 51 7.16 3.25 -12.92
C SER A 51 8.29 2.98 -11.92
N ILE A 52 7.97 2.74 -10.64
CA ILE A 52 8.96 2.38 -9.61
C ILE A 52 9.37 0.90 -9.70
N GLY A 53 8.65 0.07 -10.45
CA GLY A 53 8.80 -1.38 -10.50
C GLY A 53 10.23 -1.90 -10.64
N PRO A 54 11.07 -1.35 -11.55
CA PRO A 54 12.46 -1.77 -11.70
C PRO A 54 13.32 -1.57 -10.44
N ALA A 55 12.99 -0.59 -9.61
CA ALA A 55 13.70 -0.25 -8.38
C ALA A 55 13.00 -0.82 -7.12
N PHE A 56 11.75 -1.29 -7.25
CA PHE A 56 10.90 -1.69 -6.14
C PHE A 56 11.34 -3.01 -5.52
N LEU A 57 11.44 -3.05 -4.19
CA LEU A 57 11.90 -4.23 -3.44
C LEU A 57 10.76 -4.96 -2.71
N GLY A 58 9.69 -4.26 -2.34
CA GLY A 58 8.55 -4.84 -1.64
C GLY A 58 8.02 -3.96 -0.51
N CYS A 59 6.84 -4.30 -0.01
CA CYS A 59 6.29 -3.70 1.20
C CYS A 59 6.71 -4.47 2.47
N GLU A 60 7.66 -3.92 3.23
CA GLU A 60 8.23 -4.54 4.45
C GLU A 60 7.22 -4.61 5.60
N LYS A 61 6.35 -3.59 5.71
CA LYS A 61 5.37 -3.49 6.78
C LYS A 61 4.00 -3.23 6.19
N THR A 62 3.01 -3.95 6.72
CA THR A 62 1.59 -3.73 6.43
C THR A 62 0.87 -3.84 7.76
N ALA A 63 0.15 -2.78 8.14
CA ALA A 63 -0.65 -2.69 9.35
C ALA A 63 -2.12 -2.44 8.97
N PHE A 64 -3.01 -2.89 9.86
CA PHE A 64 -4.45 -2.72 9.73
C PHE A 64 -4.96 -1.93 10.93
N ARG A 65 -5.72 -0.86 10.66
CA ARG A 65 -6.34 -0.03 11.70
C ARG A 65 -7.83 0.09 11.44
N TYR A 66 -8.56 0.47 12.47
CA TYR A 66 -9.94 0.92 12.30
C TYR A 66 -9.95 2.14 11.35
N GLY A 67 -10.75 2.04 10.29
CA GLY A 67 -10.87 3.08 9.26
C GLY A 67 -11.70 4.28 9.74
N PRO A 68 -11.75 5.37 8.94
CA PRO A 68 -12.61 6.50 9.25
C PRO A 68 -14.08 6.07 9.32
N VAL A 69 -14.78 6.57 10.35
CA VAL A 69 -16.15 6.21 10.77
C VAL A 69 -17.23 6.46 9.70
N ARG A 70 -16.90 7.04 8.54
CA ARG A 70 -17.88 7.58 7.61
C ARG A 70 -18.90 6.55 7.12
N GLU A 71 -18.55 5.26 7.00
CA GLU A 71 -19.50 4.21 6.63
C GLU A 71 -19.08 2.81 7.17
N GLY A 72 -19.12 2.61 8.49
CA GLY A 72 -19.02 1.27 9.11
C GLY A 72 -17.64 0.86 9.60
N ASP A 73 -17.48 -0.44 9.89
CA ASP A 73 -16.25 -1.04 10.43
C ASP A 73 -15.17 -1.17 9.36
N ASN A 74 -14.83 -0.14 8.60
CA ASN A 74 -13.86 -0.25 7.52
C ASN A 74 -12.44 -0.52 8.04
N THR A 75 -11.58 -1.10 7.20
CA THR A 75 -10.19 -1.38 7.55
C THR A 75 -9.25 -0.43 6.80
N ALA A 76 -8.58 0.46 7.54
CA ALA A 76 -7.46 1.24 6.99
C ALA A 76 -6.21 0.36 6.89
N VAL A 77 -5.50 0.46 5.77
CA VAL A 77 -4.24 -0.20 5.49
C VAL A 77 -3.13 0.84 5.47
N ASP A 78 -2.07 0.60 6.23
CA ASP A 78 -0.82 1.35 6.11
C ASP A 78 0.28 0.39 5.67
N ALA A 79 0.88 0.66 4.51
CA ALA A 79 2.02 -0.09 4.03
C ALA A 79 3.25 0.80 3.90
N ILE A 80 4.39 0.29 4.36
CA ILE A 80 5.71 0.89 4.18
C ILE A 80 6.45 0.02 3.18
N CYS A 81 6.84 0.62 2.06
CA CYS A 81 7.49 -0.09 0.97
C CYS A 81 8.86 0.52 0.66
N THR A 82 9.75 -0.33 0.17
CA THR A 82 11.17 -0.02 -0.01
C THR A 82 11.52 -0.10 -1.48
N TYR A 83 12.37 0.82 -1.93
CA TYR A 83 12.93 0.82 -3.28
C TYR A 83 14.42 1.18 -3.24
N LYS A 84 15.15 0.72 -4.26
CA LYS A 84 16.55 1.05 -4.46
C LYS A 84 16.67 2.37 -5.23
N LYS A 85 17.36 3.34 -4.66
CA LYS A 85 17.67 4.60 -5.34
C LYS A 85 19.14 4.65 -5.70
N GLU A 86 19.41 4.58 -7.00
CA GLU A 86 20.77 4.68 -7.54
C GLU A 86 21.05 6.12 -7.97
N PRO A 87 22.10 6.77 -7.46
CA PRO A 87 22.51 8.08 -7.96
C PRO A 87 22.85 8.00 -9.45
N PRO A 88 22.38 8.93 -10.32
CA PRO A 88 21.79 10.23 -10.00
C PRO A 88 20.24 10.28 -10.05
N ALA A 89 19.56 9.16 -9.78
CA ALA A 89 18.10 9.09 -9.85
C ALA A 89 17.41 10.19 -9.02
N ALA A 90 16.35 10.75 -9.60
CA ALA A 90 15.51 11.75 -8.96
C ALA A 90 14.84 11.17 -7.69
N PRO A 91 14.36 12.03 -6.78
CA PRO A 91 13.46 11.61 -5.70
C PRO A 91 12.22 10.91 -6.26
N LEU A 92 11.55 10.13 -5.42
CA LEU A 92 10.29 9.48 -5.77
C LEU A 92 9.27 10.52 -6.27
N ASP A 93 8.75 10.30 -7.48
CA ASP A 93 7.59 11.05 -7.97
C ASP A 93 6.31 10.54 -7.29
N ARG A 94 6.03 11.10 -6.12
CA ARG A 94 4.86 10.74 -5.30
C ARG A 94 3.54 10.98 -6.04
N VAL A 95 3.47 12.04 -6.85
CA VAL A 95 2.26 12.42 -7.59
C VAL A 95 2.05 11.49 -8.78
N GLY A 96 3.11 11.22 -9.55
CA GLY A 96 3.08 10.23 -10.62
C GLY A 96 2.67 8.84 -10.11
N LEU A 97 3.30 8.39 -9.02
CA LEU A 97 2.97 7.10 -8.41
C LEU A 97 1.52 7.05 -7.91
N TYR A 98 1.01 8.14 -7.30
CA TYR A 98 -0.40 8.25 -6.91
C TYR A 98 -1.33 8.06 -8.11
N HIS A 99 -1.07 8.74 -9.24
CA HIS A 99 -1.90 8.62 -10.44
C HIS A 99 -1.83 7.21 -11.06
N GLU A 100 -0.66 6.59 -11.10
CA GLU A 100 -0.51 5.21 -11.59
C GLU A 100 -1.28 4.21 -10.73
N VAL A 101 -1.16 4.32 -9.40
CA VAL A 101 -1.91 3.50 -8.44
C VAL A 101 -3.41 3.74 -8.60
N SER A 102 -3.84 4.99 -8.68
CA SER A 102 -5.25 5.35 -8.89
C SER A 102 -5.81 4.71 -10.16
N ASN A 103 -5.12 4.87 -11.29
CA ASN A 103 -5.53 4.28 -12.57
C ASN A 103 -5.60 2.74 -12.51
N LYS A 104 -4.58 2.10 -11.92
CA LYS A 104 -4.52 0.64 -11.80
C LYS A 104 -5.54 0.07 -10.80
N THR A 105 -6.07 0.90 -9.91
CA THR A 105 -7.13 0.55 -8.94
C THR A 105 -8.51 1.04 -9.36
N ARG A 106 -8.72 1.28 -10.66
CA ARG A 106 -10.00 1.75 -11.23
C ARG A 106 -10.48 3.06 -10.59
N GLY A 107 -9.58 4.01 -10.45
CA GLY A 107 -9.84 5.27 -9.76
C GLY A 107 -9.99 5.08 -8.25
N ILE A 108 -9.14 4.23 -7.64
CA ILE A 108 -9.11 3.99 -6.18
C ILE A 108 -10.39 3.31 -5.67
N THR A 109 -11.12 2.60 -6.53
CA THR A 109 -12.35 1.90 -6.11
C THR A 109 -12.15 0.40 -5.91
N GLN A 110 -11.10 -0.18 -6.49
CA GLN A 110 -10.90 -1.63 -6.44
C GLN A 110 -9.41 -2.05 -6.48
N LEU A 111 -9.02 -2.93 -5.55
CA LEU A 111 -7.73 -3.62 -5.55
C LEU A 111 -7.95 -5.13 -5.39
N GLY A 112 -7.93 -5.86 -6.50
CA GLY A 112 -8.23 -7.29 -6.51
C GLY A 112 -9.65 -7.57 -5.99
N PRO A 113 -9.81 -8.36 -4.90
CA PRO A 113 -11.12 -8.63 -4.29
C PRO A 113 -11.61 -7.53 -3.34
N TYR A 114 -10.80 -6.50 -3.08
CA TYR A 114 -11.12 -5.45 -2.12
C TYR A 114 -11.71 -4.22 -2.79
N SER A 115 -12.81 -3.73 -2.25
CA SER A 115 -13.39 -2.42 -2.55
C SER A 115 -12.69 -1.37 -1.70
N LEU A 116 -12.38 -0.22 -2.31
CA LEU A 116 -11.60 0.84 -1.69
C LEU A 116 -12.41 2.12 -1.54
N ASP A 117 -12.13 2.90 -0.51
CA ASP A 117 -12.59 4.29 -0.41
C ASP A 117 -11.77 5.17 -1.37
N LYS A 118 -12.44 5.73 -2.36
CA LYS A 118 -11.85 6.52 -3.45
C LYS A 118 -11.03 7.72 -2.95
N ASP A 119 -11.38 8.25 -1.78
CA ASP A 119 -10.77 9.48 -1.24
C ASP A 119 -9.66 9.17 -0.22
N SER A 120 -9.37 7.89 0.00
CA SER A 120 -8.47 7.43 1.08
C SER A 120 -7.03 7.14 0.66
N LEU A 121 -6.74 7.10 -0.65
CA LEU A 121 -5.39 6.82 -1.13
C LEU A 121 -4.44 7.97 -0.78
N TYR A 122 -3.31 7.64 -0.16
CA TYR A 122 -2.23 8.58 0.10
C TYR A 122 -0.87 7.93 -0.14
N VAL A 123 0.02 8.64 -0.82
CA VAL A 123 1.40 8.21 -1.10
C VAL A 123 2.35 9.25 -0.51
N ASN A 124 3.28 8.82 0.33
CA ASN A 124 4.26 9.69 0.97
C ASN A 124 5.68 9.14 0.86
N GLY A 125 6.69 10.01 0.93
CA GLY A 125 8.11 9.67 0.84
C GLY A 125 8.95 10.83 1.34
#